data_AF-A0A366ZTK5-F1
#
_entry.id   AF-A0A366ZTK5-F1
#
_cell.length_a   1.000
_cell.length_b   1.000
_cell.length_c   1.000
_cell.angle_alpha   90.00
_cell.angle_beta   90.00
_cell.angle_gamma   90.00
#
_symmetry.space_group_name_H-M   'P 1'
#
loop_
_entity.id
_entity.type
_entity.pdbx_description
1 polymer ?
#
loop_
_entity_poly.entity_id
_entity_poly.type
_entity_poly.pdbx_seq_one_letter_code
_entity_poly.pdbx_strand_id
1 'polypeptide(L)' 'SARRKALPGWLHEYNHHRPHTATENRPPITRLTNLSGQYS' A
#
# COMPACT_ATOMS: atom_id res chain seq x y z
N SER A 1 -6.96 -21.41 -4.34
CA SER A 1 -6.38 -21.69 -3.01
C SER A 1 -6.68 -20.55 -2.05
N ALA A 2 -6.65 -20.79 -0.73
CA ALA A 2 -6.91 -19.77 0.29
C ALA A 2 -6.02 -18.52 0.14
N ARG A 3 -4.73 -18.71 -0.15
CA ARG A 3 -3.75 -17.63 -0.41
C ARG A 3 -4.18 -16.65 -1.49
N ARG A 4 -4.72 -17.13 -2.62
CA ARG A 4 -5.14 -16.25 -3.72
C ARG A 4 -6.38 -15.42 -3.36
N LYS A 5 -7.25 -15.97 -2.51
CA LYS A 5 -8.43 -15.25 -1.99
C LYS A 5 -8.05 -14.16 -0.99
N ALA A 6 -6.99 -14.36 -0.20
CA ALA A 6 -6.51 -13.38 0.78
C ALA A 6 -5.69 -12.22 0.17
N LEU A 7 -5.13 -12.43 -1.03
CA LEU A 7 -4.20 -11.48 -1.66
C LEU A 7 -4.74 -10.04 -1.80
N PRO A 8 -5.99 -9.81 -2.26
CA PRO A 8 -6.47 -8.43 -2.45
C PRO A 8 -6.51 -7.62 -1.15
N GLY A 9 -7.02 -8.22 -0.05
CA GLY A 9 -7.07 -7.55 1.24
C GLY A 9 -5.68 -7.31 1.82
N TRP A 10 -4.77 -8.28 1.66
CA TRP A 10 -3.40 -8.14 2.11
C TRP A 10 -2.64 -7.02 1.38
N LEU A 11 -2.84 -6.88 0.06
CA LEU A 11 -2.22 -5.80 -0.71
C LEU A 11 -2.70 -4.42 -0.26
N HIS A 12 -3.99 -4.27 0.06
CA HIS A 12 -4.52 -3.01 0.56
C HIS A 12 -3.89 -2.65 1.91
N GLU A 13 -3.89 -3.60 2.86
CA GLU A 13 -3.28 -3.41 4.18
C GLU A 13 -1.80 -3.01 4.08
N TYR A 14 -1.03 -3.75 3.29
CA TYR A 14 0.39 -3.51 3.12
C TYR A 14 0.68 -2.14 2.48
N ASN A 15 0.02 -1.82 1.36
CA ASN A 15 0.35 -0.62 0.60
C ASN A 15 -0.18 0.67 1.25
N HIS A 16 -1.30 0.60 1.97
CA HIS A 16 -1.99 1.80 2.48
C HIS A 16 -1.83 2.03 3.97
N HIS A 17 -1.58 0.99 4.77
CA HIS A 17 -1.66 1.11 6.23
C HIS A 17 -0.34 0.76 6.94
N ARG A 18 0.44 -0.16 6.37
CA ARG A 18 1.64 -0.68 7.07
C ARG A 18 2.83 0.29 6.99
N PRO A 19 3.34 0.81 8.12
CA PRO A 19 4.51 1.69 8.10
C PRO A 19 5.81 0.92 7.82
N HIS A 20 6.74 1.55 7.10
CA HIS A 20 8.07 1.01 6.86
C HIS A 20 9.18 2.00 7.24
N THR A 21 10.28 1.49 7.78
CA THR A 21 11.44 2.31 8.17
C THR A 21 12.08 3.02 6.97
N ALA A 22 12.14 2.34 5.81
CA ALA A 22 12.65 2.90 4.56
C ALA A 22 11.78 4.03 3.96
N THR A 23 10.57 4.22 4.48
CA THR A 23 9.60 5.24 4.05
C THR A 23 9.27 6.19 5.19
N GLU A 24 10.21 6.44 6.11
CA GLU A 24 10.02 7.37 7.24
C GLU A 24 8.84 6.97 8.14
N ASN A 25 8.63 5.67 8.36
CA ASN A 25 7.47 5.11 9.06
C ASN A 25 6.12 5.45 8.41
N ARG A 26 6.08 5.65 7.09
CA ARG A 26 4.84 5.83 6.31
C ARG A 26 4.52 4.59 5.48
N PRO A 27 3.27 4.39 5.03
CA PRO A 27 2.94 3.29 4.16
C PRO A 27 3.57 3.42 2.75
N PRO A 28 3.81 2.32 2.02
CA PRO A 28 4.48 2.35 0.72
C PRO A 28 3.86 3.32 -0.30
N ILE A 29 2.54 3.50 -0.25
CA ILE A 29 1.83 4.38 -1.18
C ILE A 29 2.28 5.85 -1.12
N THR A 30 2.86 6.30 0.00
CA THR A 30 3.31 7.70 0.14
C THR A 30 4.54 8.05 -0.69
N ARG A 31 5.20 7.05 -1.31
CA ARG A 31 6.36 7.25 -2.19
C ARG A 31 5.99 7.34 -3.67
N LEU A 32 4.75 6.99 -4.01
CA LEU A 32 4.26 6.98 -5.39
C LEU A 32 3.73 8.36 -5.73
N THR A 33 4.18 8.92 -6.84
CA THR A 33 3.80 10.27 -7.28
C THR A 33 2.78 10.28 -8.40
N ASN A 34 2.48 9.13 -9.02
CA ASN A 34 1.68 9.02 -10.24
C ASN A 34 0.47 8.09 -10.07
N LEU A 35 -0.27 8.27 -8.99
CA LEU A 35 -1.48 7.49 -8.70
C LEU A 35 -2.73 8.25 -9.13
N SER A 36 -3.68 7.52 -9.71
CA SER A 36 -5.00 8.08 -9.98
C SER A 36 -5.67 8.52 -8.67
N GLY A 37 -6.27 9.71 -8.68
CA GLY A 37 -6.95 10.29 -7.51
C GLY A 37 -6.03 11.02 -6.51
N GLN A 38 -4.73 11.20 -6.80
CA GLN A 38 -3.83 12.01 -5.97
C GLN A 38 -3.62 13.45 -6.47
N TYR A 39 -4.07 13.78 -7.67
CA TYR A 39 -3.99 15.13 -8.23
C TYR A 39 -5.35 15.84 -8.03
N SER A 40 -5.31 17.10 -7.57
CA SER A 40 -6.47 18.01 -7.44
C SER A 40 -6.48 19.06 -8.53
#